data_AF-A0A444X070-F1
#
_entry.id   AF-A0A444X070-F1
#
_cell.length_a   1.000
_cell.length_b   1.000
_cell.length_c   1.000
_cell.angle_alpha   90.00
_cell.angle_beta   90.00
_cell.angle_gamma   90.00
#
_symmetry.space_group_name_H-M   'P 1'
#
loop_
_entity.id
_entity.type
_entity.pdbx_description
1 polymer ?
#
loop_
_entity_poly.entity_id
_entity_poly.type
_entity_poly.pdbx_seq_one_letter_code
_entity_poly.pdbx_strand_id
1 'polypeptide(L)'
;MLKQHRELSMFVRHTIENNEEADIRPSKTYQSFVAAAGGHRELNFIEKNVRNYITREVRNVLELDDAKEFGKYLADARSRAACEYFGDVISFDTTYNTNR
;
A
#
# COMPACT_ATOMS: atom_id res chain seq x y z
N MET A 1 -26.21 0.87 -1.26
CA MET A 1 -26.04 1.24 -2.69
C MET A 1 -24.57 1.12 -3.04
N LEU A 2 -24.19 0.10 -3.82
CA LEU A 2 -22.81 -0.13 -4.23
C LEU A 2 -22.39 0.98 -5.19
N LYS A 3 -21.35 1.74 -4.85
CA LYS A 3 -20.80 2.80 -5.69
C LYS A 3 -20.36 2.16 -7.02
N GLN A 4 -20.97 2.58 -8.12
CA GLN A 4 -20.56 2.16 -9.47
C GLN A 4 -19.07 2.48 -9.65
N HIS A 5 -18.27 1.42 -9.71
CA HIS A 5 -16.88 1.48 -10.10
C HIS A 5 -16.86 1.55 -11.64
N ARG A 6 -16.96 2.75 -12.22
CA ARG A 6 -16.61 2.91 -13.63
C ARG A 6 -15.11 2.66 -13.74
N GLU A 7 -14.74 1.54 -14.36
CA GLU A 7 -13.34 1.19 -14.57
C GLU A 7 -12.70 2.19 -15.54
N LEU A 8 -11.62 2.83 -15.09
CA LEU A 8 -10.74 3.63 -15.96
C LEU A 8 -9.83 2.66 -16.72
N SER A 9 -9.55 2.96 -17.99
CA SER A 9 -8.61 2.15 -18.76
C SER A 9 -7.20 2.22 -18.15
N MET A 10 -6.38 1.20 -18.41
CA MET A 10 -5.00 1.14 -17.90
C MET A 10 -4.18 2.38 -18.28
N PHE A 11 -4.32 2.86 -19.51
CA PHE A 11 -3.66 4.08 -19.98
C PHE A 11 -4.06 5.32 -19.16
N VAL A 12 -5.36 5.47 -18.90
CA VAL A 12 -5.88 6.59 -18.10
C VAL A 12 -5.37 6.51 -16.66
N ARG A 13 -5.37 5.31 -16.06
CA ARG A 13 -4.83 5.10 -14.70
C ARG A 13 -3.37 5.49 -14.62
N HIS A 14 -2.53 4.97 -15.51
CA HIS A 14 -1.10 5.26 -15.51
C HIS A 14 -0.81 6.76 -15.70
N THR A 15 -1.58 7.42 -16.56
CA THR A 15 -1.46 8.87 -16.74
C THR A 15 -1.87 9.65 -15.49
N ILE A 16 -2.91 9.21 -14.77
CA ILE A 16 -3.30 9.84 -13.50
C ILE A 16 -2.21 9.64 -12.44
N GLU A 17 -1.63 8.44 -12.33
CA GLU A 17 -0.55 8.12 -11.40
C GLU A 17 0.68 9.02 -11.64
N ASN A 18 1.13 9.13 -12.88
CA ASN A 18 2.28 9.98 -13.22
C ASN A 18 2.05 11.46 -12.90
N ASN A 19 0.81 11.95 -13.08
CA ASN A 19 0.44 13.33 -12.73
C ASN A 19 0.34 13.54 -11.22
N GLU A 20 -0.14 12.55 -10.47
CA GLU A 20 -0.19 12.60 -9.00
C GLU A 20 1.22 12.60 -8.41
N GLU A 21 2.14 11.77 -8.95
CA GLU A 21 3.55 11.78 -8.55
C GLU A 21 4.23 13.13 -8.81
N ALA A 22 3.79 13.83 -9.87
CA ALA A 22 4.22 15.18 -10.19
C ALA A 22 3.48 16.29 -9.41
N ASP A 23 2.65 15.94 -8.43
CA ASP A 23 1.79 16.85 -7.64
C ASP A 23 0.90 17.76 -8.51
N ILE A 24 0.49 17.25 -9.68
CA ILE A 24 -0.40 17.96 -10.60
C ILE A 24 -1.82 17.80 -10.09
N ARG A 25 -2.45 18.94 -9.84
CA ARG A 25 -3.84 19.00 -9.36
C ARG A 25 -4.78 18.14 -10.22
N PRO A 26 -5.69 17.35 -9.61
CA PRO A 26 -6.62 16.49 -10.33
C PRO A 26 -7.48 17.21 -11.37
N SER A 27 -7.83 18.48 -11.12
CA SER A 27 -8.60 19.30 -12.07
C SER A 27 -7.81 19.61 -13.35
N LYS A 28 -6.49 19.80 -13.24
CA LYS A 28 -5.59 20.00 -14.38
C LYS A 28 -5.37 18.71 -15.15
N THR A 29 -5.22 17.60 -14.44
CA THR A 29 -5.18 16.25 -15.04
C THR A 29 -6.44 15.95 -15.83
N TYR A 30 -7.63 16.27 -15.31
CA TYR A 30 -8.87 16.10 -16.08
C TYR A 30 -8.91 17.01 -17.32
N GLN A 31 -8.50 18.27 -17.19
CA GLN A 31 -8.46 19.22 -18.31
C GLN A 31 -7.51 18.78 -19.43
N SER A 32 -6.37 18.15 -19.11
CA SER A 32 -5.45 17.66 -20.15
C SER A 32 -6.07 16.55 -20.99
N PHE A 33 -6.84 15.64 -20.37
CA PHE A 33 -7.62 14.63 -21.10
C PHE A 33 -8.70 15.26 -21.98
N VAL A 34 -9.40 16.27 -21.48
CA VAL A 34 -10.41 17.00 -22.26
C VAL A 34 -9.77 17.64 -23.49
N ALA A 35 -8.62 18.30 -23.31
CA ALA A 35 -7.88 18.92 -24.40
C ALA A 35 -7.40 17.87 -25.43
N ALA A 36 -6.90 16.72 -24.98
CA ALA A 36 -6.43 15.64 -25.85
C ALA A 36 -7.57 14.95 -26.62
N ALA A 37 -8.74 14.79 -26.00
CA ALA A 37 -9.91 14.15 -26.62
C ALA A 37 -10.70 15.09 -27.54
N GLY A 38 -10.43 16.40 -27.50
CA GLY A 38 -11.17 17.40 -28.28
C GLY A 38 -12.47 17.87 -27.63
N GLY A 39 -12.74 17.49 -26.38
CA GLY A 39 -13.91 17.92 -25.66
C GLY A 39 -14.28 17.04 -24.47
N HIS A 40 -15.33 17.46 -23.76
CA HIS A 40 -15.83 16.77 -22.56
C HIS A 40 -16.72 15.56 -22.89
N ARG A 41 -17.37 15.54 -24.06
CA ARG A 41 -18.34 14.50 -24.44
C ARG A 41 -17.65 13.23 -24.93
N GLU A 42 -16.39 13.38 -25.31
CA GLU A 42 -15.50 12.38 -25.88
C GLU A 42 -14.86 11.50 -24.78
N LEU A 43 -14.91 11.95 -23.52
CA LEU A 43 -14.43 11.20 -22.36
C LEU A 43 -15.52 10.31 -21.76
N ASN A 44 -15.17 9.06 -21.43
CA ASN A 44 -16.05 8.13 -20.72
C ASN A 44 -16.07 8.34 -19.18
N PHE A 45 -15.26 9.28 -18.67
CA PHE A 45 -15.15 9.63 -17.26
C PHE A 45 -15.23 11.14 -17.02
N ILE A 46 -15.55 11.51 -15.78
CA ILE A 46 -15.64 12.90 -15.33
C ILE A 46 -14.53 13.21 -14.33
N GLU A 47 -14.27 14.49 -14.06
CA GLU A 47 -13.27 14.94 -13.08
C GLU A 47 -13.41 14.26 -11.70
N LYS A 48 -14.64 13.99 -11.27
CA LYS A 48 -14.92 13.26 -10.02
C LYS A 48 -14.27 11.87 -10.00
N ASN A 49 -14.16 11.21 -11.14
CA ASN A 49 -13.54 9.88 -11.23
C ASN A 49 -12.03 9.96 -11.01
N VAL A 50 -11.36 11.01 -11.50
CA VAL A 50 -9.92 11.26 -11.23
C VAL A 50 -9.70 11.46 -9.72
N ARG A 51 -10.49 12.32 -9.09
CA ARG A 51 -10.42 12.56 -7.63
C ARG A 51 -10.71 11.30 -6.81
N ASN A 52 -11.71 10.52 -7.22
CA ASN A 52 -12.05 9.27 -6.54
C ASN A 52 -10.94 8.24 -6.70
N TYR A 53 -10.27 8.18 -7.87
CA TYR A 53 -9.16 7.28 -8.11
C TYR A 53 -8.01 7.58 -7.15
N ILE A 54 -7.51 8.82 -7.15
CA ILE A 54 -6.41 9.26 -6.28
C ILE A 54 -6.75 9.00 -4.80
N THR A 55 -7.93 9.43 -4.35
CA THR A 55 -8.36 9.22 -2.95
C THR A 55 -8.44 7.73 -2.58
N ARG A 56 -8.83 6.86 -3.53
CA ARG A 56 -8.89 5.41 -3.29
C ARG A 56 -7.50 4.80 -3.28
N GLU A 57 -6.63 5.18 -4.22
CA GLU A 57 -5.25 4.70 -4.24
C GLU A 57 -4.52 5.09 -2.95
N VAL A 58 -4.66 6.32 -2.47
CA VAL A 58 -4.10 6.77 -1.17
C VAL A 58 -4.60 5.89 -0.01
N ARG A 59 -5.89 5.53 0.02
CA ARG A 59 -6.44 4.63 1.04
C ARG A 59 -5.88 3.21 0.91
N ASN A 60 -5.81 2.67 -0.31
CA ASN A 60 -5.28 1.33 -0.54
C ASN A 60 -3.81 1.23 -0.13
N VAL A 61 -3.01 2.26 -0.40
CA VAL A 61 -1.60 2.33 0.02
C VAL A 61 -1.50 2.38 1.55
N LEU A 62 -2.31 3.22 2.20
CA LEU A 62 -2.34 3.31 3.66
C LEU A 62 -2.74 1.96 4.31
N GLU A 63 -3.81 1.32 3.83
CA GLU A 63 -4.26 0.02 4.33
C GLU A 63 -3.20 -1.08 4.13
N LEU A 64 -2.45 -1.03 3.02
CA LEU A 64 -1.37 -1.98 2.76
C LEU A 64 -0.18 -1.77 3.71
N ASP A 65 0.20 -0.52 3.96
CA ASP A 65 1.27 -0.18 4.90
C ASP A 65 0.89 -0.58 6.33
N ASP A 66 -0.34 -0.31 6.76
CA ASP A 66 -0.88 -0.73 8.05
C ASP A 66 -0.84 -2.26 8.21
N ALA A 67 -1.27 -3.00 7.18
CA ALA A 67 -1.24 -4.46 7.18
C ALA A 67 0.20 -5.01 7.25
N LYS A 68 1.14 -4.37 6.55
CA LYS A 68 2.56 -4.74 6.56
C LYS A 68 3.20 -4.48 7.91
N GLU A 69 2.89 -3.36 8.54
CA GLU A 69 3.38 -3.00 9.87
C GLU A 69 2.83 -3.96 10.94
N PHE A 70 1.52 -4.26 10.89
CA PHE A 70 0.91 -5.25 11.77
C PHE A 70 1.52 -6.65 11.58
N GLY A 71 1.82 -7.03 10.34
CA GLY A 71 2.53 -8.28 10.05
C GLY A 71 3.93 -8.36 10.68
N LYS A 72 4.70 -7.26 10.65
CA LYS A 72 6.00 -7.18 11.32
C LYS A 72 5.87 -7.32 12.83
N TYR A 73 4.90 -6.63 13.44
CA TYR A 73 4.63 -6.71 14.88
C TYR A 73 4.29 -8.14 15.32
N LEU A 74 3.43 -8.83 14.58
CA LEU A 74 3.09 -10.24 14.87
C LEU A 74 4.30 -11.17 14.72
N ALA A 75 5.13 -10.96 13.70
CA ALA A 75 6.35 -11.74 13.50
C ALA A 75 7.35 -11.56 14.66
N ASP A 76 7.54 -10.32 15.12
CA ASP A 76 8.37 -10.00 16.29
C ASP A 76 7.81 -10.64 17.57
N ALA A 77 6.52 -10.45 17.85
CA ALA A 77 5.86 -11.05 19.02
C ALA A 77 5.99 -12.58 19.03
N ARG A 78 5.85 -13.23 17.87
CA ARG A 78 6.04 -14.68 17.73
C ARG A 78 7.50 -15.10 17.93
N SER A 79 8.46 -14.31 17.43
CA SER A 79 9.89 -14.54 17.66
C SER A 79 10.21 -14.47 19.15
N ARG A 80 9.70 -13.46 19.85
CA ARG A 80 9.90 -13.30 21.30
C ARG A 80 9.28 -14.44 22.10
N ALA A 81 8.05 -14.85 21.77
CA ALA A 81 7.41 -16.00 22.39
C ALA A 81 8.17 -17.31 22.14
N ALA A 82 8.76 -17.48 20.94
CA ALA A 82 9.62 -18.63 20.65
C ALA A 82 10.93 -18.59 21.45
N CYS A 83 11.56 -17.42 21.59
CA CYS A 83 12.74 -17.24 22.44
C CYS A 83 12.44 -17.51 23.92
N GLU A 84 11.26 -17.13 24.42
CA GLU A 84 10.82 -17.45 25.79
C GLU A 84 10.59 -18.95 25.98
N TYR A 85 10.04 -19.67 25.00
CA TYR A 85 9.89 -21.13 25.07
C TYR A 85 11.22 -21.88 25.19
N PHE A 86 12.28 -21.38 24.55
CA PHE A 86 13.63 -21.95 24.63
C PHE A 86 14.51 -21.30 25.72
N GLY A 87 13.97 -20.33 26.47
CA GLY A 87 14.71 -19.37 27.30
C GLY A 87 15.05 -19.80 28.73
N ASP A 88 15.03 -21.11 29.04
CA ASP A 88 15.51 -21.60 30.34
C ASP A 88 16.30 -22.92 30.22
N VAL A 89 16.90 -23.19 29.06
CA VAL A 89 17.94 -24.22 28.96
C VAL A 89 19.25 -23.59 29.43
N ILE A 90 19.42 -23.59 30.75
CA ILE A 90 20.70 -23.38 31.42
C ILE A 90 21.73 -24.30 30.76
N SER A 91 22.68 -23.74 30.02
CA SER A 91 23.85 -24.47 29.57
C SER A 91 24.71 -24.76 30.80
N PHE A 92 24.73 -26.01 31.26
CA PHE A 92 25.68 -26.43 32.27
C PHE A 92 27.10 -26.28 31.71
N ASP A 93 27.87 -25.49 32.44
CA ASP A 93 29.28 -25.20 32.18
C ASP A 93 30.06 -26.52 32.07
N THR A 94 30.76 -26.73 30.95
CA THR A 94 31.65 -27.88 30.72
C THR A 94 32.97 -27.69 31.47
N THR A 95 32.90 -27.39 32.75
CA THR A 95 34.08 -27.18 33.60
C THR A 95 34.45 -28.50 34.28
N TYR A 96 35.42 -29.19 33.67
CA TYR A 96 36.43 -30.05 34.30
C TYR A 96 35.96 -31.02 35.40
N ASN A 97 35.69 -32.28 35.04
CA ASN A 97 35.90 -33.40 35.97
C ASN A 97 37.29 -33.99 35.72
N THR A 98 38.28 -33.53 36.49
CA THR A 98 39.55 -34.24 36.66
C THR A 98 39.33 -35.50 37.48
N ASN A 99 39.71 -36.63 36.89
CA ASN A 99 39.87 -37.92 37.55
C ASN A 99 40.69 -37.79 38.85
N ARG A 100 40.16 -38.36 39.92
CA ARG A 100 40.98 -38.90 41.02
C ARG A 100 40.40 -40.22 41.49
#